data_AF-A0A561UJW3-F1
#
_entry.id   AF-A0A561UJW3-F1
#
_cell.length_a   1.000
_cell.length_b   1.000
_cell.length_c   1.000
_cell.angle_alpha   90.00
_cell.angle_beta   90.00
_cell.angle_gamma   90.00
#
_symmetry.space_group_name_H-M   'P 1'
#
loop_
_entity.id
_entity.type
_entity.pdbx_description
1 polymer ?
#
loop_
_entity_poly.entity_id
_entity_poly.type
_entity_poly.pdbx_seq_one_letter_code
_entity_poly.pdbx_strand_id
1 'polypeptide(L)'
;MLTAAKNANLALAFLLELAVLFSVGLWGFTLSPRLPVKLLAGVGGPLLMVVLWSVFGAPGAPAALHGGIRLAFEVCWFGLGVVALALAGRVAPAVVFGVLFTANTVLARVWHQANA
;
A
#
# COMPACT_ATOMS: atom_id res chain seq x y z
N MET A 1 -12.88 -3.33 24.76
CA MET A 1 -13.41 -3.41 23.38
C MET A 1 -12.69 -2.47 22.42
N LEU A 2 -12.54 -1.18 22.75
CA LEU A 2 -11.88 -0.20 21.87
C LEU A 2 -10.43 -0.56 21.48
N THR A 3 -9.64 -1.10 22.42
CA THR A 3 -8.25 -1.53 22.15
C THR A 3 -8.16 -2.64 21.11
N ALA A 4 -9.08 -3.61 21.14
CA ALA A 4 -9.11 -4.69 20.17
C ALA A 4 -9.41 -4.17 18.75
N ALA A 5 -10.35 -3.23 18.63
CA ALA A 5 -10.68 -2.58 17.36
C ALA A 5 -9.48 -1.78 16.80
N LYS A 6 -8.76 -1.05 17.66
CA LYS A 6 -7.53 -0.33 17.29
C LYS A 6 -6.44 -1.28 16.77
N ASN A 7 -6.23 -2.41 17.43
CA ASN A 7 -5.25 -3.41 16.99
C ASN A 7 -5.65 -4.07 15.67
N ALA A 8 -6.93 -4.35 15.48
CA ALA A 8 -7.45 -4.86 14.21
C ALA A 8 -7.23 -3.86 13.06
N ASN A 9 -7.40 -2.56 13.32
CA ASN A 9 -7.11 -1.52 12.33
C ASN A 9 -5.63 -1.48 11.95
N LEU A 10 -4.71 -1.60 12.93
CA LEU A 10 -3.27 -1.69 12.63
C LEU A 10 -2.91 -2.94 11.83
N ALA A 11 -3.50 -4.09 12.17
CA ALA A 11 -3.32 -5.31 11.39
C ALA A 11 -3.85 -5.16 9.96
N LEU A 12 -5.01 -4.51 9.79
CA LEU A 12 -5.57 -4.20 8.49
C LEU A 12 -4.63 -3.27 7.70
N ALA A 13 -4.08 -2.22 8.31
CA ALA A 13 -3.11 -1.33 7.67
C ALA A 13 -1.90 -2.11 7.13
N PHE A 14 -1.32 -3.01 7.93
CA PHE A 14 -0.21 -3.86 7.49
C PHE A 14 -0.60 -4.79 6.33
N LEU A 15 -1.79 -5.41 6.39
CA LEU A 15 -2.28 -6.24 5.29
C LEU A 15 -2.50 -5.42 4.01
N LEU A 16 -2.98 -4.18 4.14
CA LEU A 16 -3.14 -3.28 3.01
C LEU A 16 -1.78 -2.92 2.40
N GLU A 17 -0.75 -2.67 3.20
CA GLU A 17 0.62 -2.41 2.71
C GLU A 17 1.14 -3.58 1.87
N LEU A 18 1.00 -4.81 2.37
CA LEU A 18 1.37 -6.02 1.64
C LEU A 18 0.57 -6.19 0.36
N ALA A 19 -0.73 -5.89 0.40
CA ALA A 19 -1.60 -5.97 -0.76
C ALA A 19 -1.22 -4.95 -1.86
N VAL A 20 -0.66 -3.77 -1.53
CA VAL A 20 -0.08 -2.86 -2.54
C VAL A 20 1.05 -3.55 -3.30
N LEU A 21 1.99 -4.17 -2.59
CA LEU A 21 3.13 -4.86 -3.20
C LEU A 21 2.65 -5.99 -4.12
N PHE A 22 1.68 -6.78 -3.66
CA PHE A 22 1.09 -7.85 -4.46
C PHE A 22 0.37 -7.30 -5.70
N SER A 23 -0.34 -6.19 -5.56
CA SER A 23 -1.06 -5.52 -6.66
C SER A 23 -0.10 -5.05 -7.75
N VAL A 24 1.00 -4.40 -7.38
CA VAL A 24 2.02 -3.94 -8.31
C VAL A 24 2.76 -5.11 -8.94
N GLY A 25 3.06 -6.16 -8.18
CA GLY A 25 3.63 -7.38 -8.73
C GLY A 25 2.72 -8.02 -9.77
N LEU A 26 1.45 -8.24 -9.44
CA LEU A 26 0.44 -8.77 -10.36
C LEU A 26 0.36 -7.94 -11.65
N TRP A 27 0.25 -6.62 -11.53
CA TRP A 27 0.23 -5.73 -12.68
C TRP A 27 1.52 -5.83 -13.50
N GLY A 28 2.69 -5.83 -12.86
CA GLY A 28 3.98 -5.97 -13.53
C GLY A 28 4.09 -7.27 -14.33
N PHE A 29 3.49 -8.36 -13.84
CA PHE A 29 3.42 -9.63 -14.56
C PHE A 29 2.48 -9.62 -15.78
N THR A 30 1.62 -8.60 -15.92
CA THR A 30 0.71 -8.42 -17.07
C THR A 30 1.28 -7.52 -18.18
N LEU A 31 2.34 -6.75 -17.92
CA LEU A 31 2.84 -5.72 -18.84
C LEU A 31 3.43 -6.26 -20.15
N SER A 32 3.95 -7.49 -20.17
CA SER A 32 4.62 -8.03 -21.34
C SER A 32 4.68 -9.56 -21.32
N PRO A 33 4.57 -10.22 -22.48
CA PRO A 33 4.85 -11.65 -22.60
C PRO A 33 6.35 -11.98 -22.54
N ARG A 34 7.23 -11.00 -22.74
CA ARG A 34 8.69 -11.21 -22.70
C ARG A 34 9.16 -11.39 -21.27
N LEU A 35 9.74 -12.55 -20.98
CA LEU A 35 10.17 -12.95 -19.63
C LEU A 35 11.04 -11.89 -18.91
N PRO A 36 12.05 -11.25 -19.54
CA PRO A 36 12.88 -10.27 -18.84
C PRO A 36 12.09 -9.04 -18.38
N VAL A 37 11.22 -8.49 -19.23
CA VAL A 37 10.38 -7.32 -18.90
C VAL A 37 9.37 -7.68 -17.82
N LYS A 38 8.79 -8.87 -17.93
CA LYS A 38 7.82 -9.42 -16.98
C LYS A 38 8.40 -9.60 -15.58
N LEU A 39 9.62 -10.14 -15.47
CA LEU A 39 10.32 -10.28 -14.19
C LEU A 39 10.76 -8.93 -13.64
N LEU A 40 11.31 -8.06 -14.49
CA LEU A 40 11.77 -6.74 -14.07
C LEU A 40 10.62 -5.89 -13.52
N ALA A 41 9.45 -5.89 -14.17
CA ALA A 41 8.30 -5.15 -13.65
C ALA A 41 7.62 -5.87 -12.47
N GLY A 42 7.36 -7.17 -12.58
CA GLY A 42 6.63 -7.94 -11.57
C GLY A 42 7.39 -8.17 -10.26
N VAL A 43 8.72 -8.16 -10.30
CA VAL A 43 9.59 -8.30 -9.11
C VAL A 43 10.29 -7.00 -8.78
N GLY A 44 10.85 -6.31 -9.78
CA GLY A 44 11.54 -5.03 -9.56
C GLY A 44 10.60 -3.94 -9.07
N GLY A 45 9.34 -3.90 -9.53
CA GLY A 45 8.32 -2.97 -9.02
C GLY A 45 8.12 -3.11 -7.51
N PRO A 46 7.72 -4.29 -7.00
CA PRO A 46 7.61 -4.53 -5.56
C PRO A 46 8.90 -4.29 -4.78
N LEU A 47 10.07 -4.67 -5.31
CA LEU A 47 11.35 -4.44 -4.62
C LEU A 47 11.65 -2.94 -4.46
N LEU A 48 11.45 -2.15 -5.52
CA LEU A 48 11.62 -0.70 -5.45
C LEU A 48 10.67 -0.07 -4.43
N MET A 49 9.43 -0.56 -4.40
CA MET A 49 8.46 -0.14 -3.39
C MET A 49 8.95 -0.46 -1.98
N VAL A 50 9.39 -1.69 -1.69
CA VAL A 50 9.93 -2.05 -0.36
C VAL A 50 11.06 -1.11 0.07
N VAL A 51 11.96 -0.74 -0.85
CA VAL A 51 13.03 0.23 -0.58
C VAL A 51 12.47 1.62 -0.28
N LEU A 52 11.52 2.11 -1.07
CA LEU A 52 10.88 3.41 -0.80
C LEU A 52 10.16 3.41 0.56
N TRP A 53 9.48 2.32 0.91
CA TRP A 53 8.81 2.22 2.21
C TRP A 53 9.81 2.18 3.35
N SER A 54 10.90 1.43 3.24
CA SER A 54 11.92 1.36 4.30
C SER A 54 12.62 2.70 4.54
N VAL A 55 12.73 3.55 3.51
CA VAL A 55 13.40 4.85 3.60
C VAL A 55 12.47 5.97 4.11
N PHE A 56 11.18 5.93 3.76
CA PHE A 56 10.24 7.04 4.02
C PHE A 56 9.06 6.69 4.94
N GLY A 57 8.57 5.45 4.87
CA GLY A 57 7.32 5.00 5.48
C GLY A 57 7.49 4.17 6.76
N ALA A 58 8.60 3.45 6.90
CA ALA A 58 8.81 2.51 7.99
C ALA A 58 8.98 3.20 9.36
N PRO A 59 8.62 2.52 10.47
CA PRO A 59 8.98 2.96 11.81
C PRO A 59 10.51 3.06 11.94
N GLY A 60 11.03 4.24 12.27
CA GLY A 60 12.48 4.49 12.32
C GLY A 60 13.14 4.65 10.95
N ALA A 61 12.36 4.94 9.89
CA ALA A 61 12.90 5.18 8.56
C ALA A 61 13.91 6.35 8.57
N PRO A 62 15.05 6.23 7.86
CA PRO A 62 16.09 7.26 7.83
C PRO A 62 15.59 8.65 7.42
N ALA A 63 14.60 8.69 6.52
CA ALA A 63 13.95 9.90 6.06
C ALA A 63 12.43 9.84 6.34
N ALA A 64 12.07 9.48 7.58
CA ALA A 64 10.67 9.38 7.99
C ALA A 64 9.88 10.65 7.63
N LEU A 65 8.80 10.46 6.88
CA LEU A 65 7.89 11.54 6.52
C LEU A 65 6.92 11.81 7.68
N HIS A 66 6.60 13.08 7.91
CA HIS A 66 5.69 13.51 8.99
C HIS A 66 4.57 14.41 8.45
N GLY A 67 3.46 14.46 9.19
CA GLY A 67 2.35 15.38 8.92
C GLY A 67 1.71 15.21 7.54
N GLY A 68 1.46 16.33 6.85
CA GLY A 68 0.76 16.33 5.56
C GLY A 68 1.50 15.59 4.43
N ILE A 69 2.84 15.60 4.45
CA ILE A 69 3.66 14.92 3.43
C ILE A 69 3.56 13.40 3.60
N ARG A 70 3.56 12.91 4.85
CA ARG A 70 3.32 11.49 5.15
C ARG A 70 1.98 11.03 4.59
N LEU A 71 0.95 11.85 4.79
CA LEU A 71 -0.37 11.55 4.27
C LEU A 71 -0.39 11.48 2.74
N ALA A 72 0.23 12.44 2.06
CA ALA A 72 0.32 12.41 0.60
C ALA A 72 1.05 11.16 0.10
N PHE A 73 2.15 10.78 0.76
CA PHE A 73 2.89 9.55 0.45
C PHE A 73 2.02 8.29 0.61
N GLU A 74 1.28 8.16 1.71
CA GLU A 74 0.37 7.04 1.93
C GLU A 74 -0.74 6.99 0.87
N VAL A 75 -1.39 8.13 0.57
CA VAL A 75 -2.43 8.19 -0.46
C VAL A 75 -1.88 7.76 -1.82
N CYS A 76 -0.67 8.21 -2.18
CA CYS A 76 0.00 7.78 -3.41
C CYS A 76 0.31 6.28 -3.37
N TRP A 77 0.81 5.78 -2.25
CA TRP A 77 1.18 4.37 -2.06
C TRP A 77 -0.02 3.43 -2.21
N PHE A 78 -1.08 3.67 -1.45
CA PHE A 78 -2.29 2.86 -1.52
C PHE A 78 -3.08 3.11 -2.82
N GLY A 79 -3.08 4.34 -3.33
CA GLY A 79 -3.64 4.66 -4.65
C GLY A 79 -2.96 3.88 -5.77
N LEU A 80 -1.64 3.70 -5.70
CA LEU A 80 -0.91 2.87 -6.65
C LEU A 80 -1.36 1.41 -6.64
N GLY A 81 -1.68 0.85 -5.46
CA GLY A 81 -2.25 -0.49 -5.34
C GLY A 81 -3.60 -0.62 -6.05
N VAL A 82 -4.51 0.36 -5.86
CA VAL A 82 -5.82 0.41 -6.55
C VAL A 82 -5.62 0.46 -8.07
N VAL A 83 -4.77 1.38 -8.55
CA VAL A 83 -4.50 1.56 -9.97
C VAL A 83 -3.86 0.32 -10.57
N ALA A 84 -2.89 -0.30 -9.89
CA ALA A 84 -2.25 -1.53 -10.34
C ALA A 84 -3.26 -2.68 -10.49
N LEU A 85 -4.16 -2.90 -9.51
CA LEU A 85 -5.21 -3.90 -9.62
C LEU A 85 -6.16 -3.62 -10.78
N ALA A 86 -6.56 -2.36 -10.97
CA ALA A 86 -7.43 -1.97 -12.06
C ALA A 86 -6.77 -2.24 -13.42
N LEU A 87 -5.50 -1.85 -13.58
CA LEU A 87 -4.73 -2.09 -14.80
C LEU A 87 -4.43 -3.58 -15.04
N ALA A 88 -4.35 -4.39 -13.98
CA ALA A 88 -4.28 -5.86 -14.07
C ALA A 88 -5.63 -6.52 -14.42
N GLY A 89 -6.68 -5.73 -14.67
CA GLY A 89 -8.03 -6.21 -15.00
C GLY A 89 -8.81 -6.76 -13.80
N ARG A 90 -8.40 -6.44 -12.57
CA ARG A 90 -9.01 -6.92 -11.32
C ARG A 90 -9.81 -5.80 -10.64
N VAL A 91 -10.89 -5.37 -11.29
CA VAL A 91 -11.72 -4.23 -10.84
C VAL A 91 -12.38 -4.49 -9.48
N ALA A 92 -12.98 -5.66 -9.26
CA ALA A 92 -13.63 -5.96 -7.98
C ALA A 92 -12.64 -5.94 -6.80
N PRO A 93 -11.46 -6.60 -6.88
CA PRO A 93 -10.41 -6.43 -5.88
C PRO A 93 -9.93 -4.98 -5.71
N ALA A 94 -9.80 -4.20 -6.78
CA ALA A 94 -9.38 -2.80 -6.71
C ALA A 94 -10.37 -1.95 -5.88
N VAL A 95 -11.68 -2.15 -6.09
CA VAL A 95 -12.73 -1.44 -5.34
C VAL A 95 -12.72 -1.85 -3.87
N VAL A 96 -12.67 -3.16 -3.58
CA VAL A 96 -12.60 -3.66 -2.19
C VAL A 96 -11.39 -3.09 -1.47
N PHE A 97 -10.22 -3.11 -2.13
CA PHE A 97 -9.00 -2.56 -1.59
C PHE A 97 -9.10 -1.05 -1.30
N GLY A 98 -9.65 -0.27 -2.24
CA GLY A 98 -9.86 1.17 -2.05
C GLY A 98 -10.80 1.50 -0.90
N VAL A 99 -11.88 0.74 -0.73
CA VAL A 99 -12.83 0.89 0.39
C VAL A 99 -12.16 0.57 1.72
N LEU A 100 -11.44 -0.56 1.81
CA LEU A 100 -10.74 -0.97 3.02
C LEU A 100 -9.67 0.06 3.42
N PHE A 101 -8.89 0.56 2.46
CA PHE A 101 -7.92 1.63 2.70
C PHE A 101 -8.58 2.89 3.24
N THR A 102 -9.66 3.34 2.60
CA THR A 102 -10.38 4.55 3.04
C THR A 102 -10.92 4.40 4.46
N ALA A 103 -11.54 3.26 4.76
CA ALA A 103 -12.05 2.96 6.10
C ALA A 103 -10.92 2.94 7.14
N ASN A 104 -9.82 2.23 6.84
CA ASN A 104 -8.64 2.15 7.70
C ASN A 104 -8.05 3.53 8.02
N THR A 105 -7.87 4.38 7.01
CA THR A 105 -7.30 5.72 7.19
C THR A 105 -8.23 6.64 7.97
N VAL A 106 -9.55 6.58 7.74
CA VAL A 106 -10.53 7.35 8.54
C VAL A 106 -10.48 6.92 10.00
N LEU A 107 -10.53 5.61 10.27
CA LEU A 107 -10.46 5.07 11.64
C LEU A 107 -9.13 5.43 12.32
N ALA A 108 -8.01 5.31 11.60
CA ALA A 108 -6.69 5.65 12.12
C ALA A 108 -6.60 7.13 12.54
N ARG A 109 -7.24 8.05 11.81
CA ARG A 109 -7.30 9.48 12.19
C ARG A 109 -8.23 9.73 13.37
N VAL A 110 -9.44 9.15 13.36
CA VAL A 110 -10.41 9.30 14.46
C VAL A 110 -9.85 8.77 15.78
N TRP A 111 -9.04 7.72 15.74
CA TRP A 111 -8.43 7.12 16.93
C TRP A 111 -7.02 7.63 17.26
N HIS A 112 -6.52 8.63 16.53
CA HIS A 112 -5.16 9.18 16.67
C HIS A 112 -4.04 8.13 16.53
N GLN A 113 -4.25 7.12 15.69
CA GLN A 113 -3.24 6.07 15.41
C GLN A 113 -2.26 6.46 14.32
N ALA A 114 -2.54 7.51 13.55
CA ALA A 114 -1.71 7.97 12.43
C ALA A 114 -0.48 8.80 12.84
N ASN A 115 -0.27 9.03 14.15
CA ASN A 115 0.82 9.85 14.70
C ASN A 115 1.72 9.02 15.62
N ALA A 116 2.40 8.00 15.07
CA ALA A 116 3.52 7.33 15.73
C ALA A 116 4.74 7.36 14.81
#